data_AF-W2XJR5-F1
#
_entry.id   AF-W2XJR5-F1
#
_cell.length_a   1.000
_cell.length_b   1.000
_cell.length_c   1.000
_cell.angle_alpha   90.00
_cell.angle_beta   90.00
_cell.angle_gamma   90.00
#
_symmetry.space_group_name_H-M   'P 1'
#
loop_
_entity.id
_entity.type
_entity.pdbx_description
1 polymer ?
#
loop_
_entity_poly.entity_id
_entity_poly.type
_entity_poly.pdbx_seq_one_letter_code
_entity_poly.pdbx_strand_id
1 'polypeptide(L)'
;MLVLLFIYAVAISTSRATAFSLKSLFGSDDSTAAEADLSNGTNIKARQPLLKATDWFLTEQEITDSRGGVPRSDLAVYTTGNAVKSFTATKEFYDAVYNDLTKTKAGDRVLLSAYATALVPMKPDIDPTGAKTGVGKVFFDVVNRGGNVNILNWQNLKYRSFNLKARNVINAIPASPINGAKAVLLFDDRLPSVVSSYHQKTLVIVADNPLNSEDLPVAYVGGLDLANDRWDTIYHNNSAVRDASGTTFKFQGWIDGHIRIHGPAAKDVANNFVARWNSEYLPSQGIKDELMDFENPPYEHIPQLNYASSNATGNLGKQSIQITRTFSCKYKHYKEFAPRGENSLCPMTSDPELNAEVVDDETVESPEGVTVGKLPRDFRIRKFVEMTGLSYEELDAMTFIEAANQLALAAADESTILENLDIKHHAYFFAITDTIRMVSDPQDTCIYSSK
;
A
#
# COMPACT_ATOMS: atom_id res chain seq x y z
N MET A 1 17.89 3.87 30.72
CA MET A 1 19.22 4.26 31.26
C MET A 1 20.28 3.90 30.24
N LEU A 2 20.57 4.81 29.30
CA LEU A 2 21.92 5.15 28.83
C LEU A 2 21.75 6.39 27.93
N VAL A 3 22.24 7.51 28.44
CA VAL A 3 22.26 8.82 27.81
C VAL A 3 23.46 8.87 26.89
N LEU A 4 23.29 9.17 25.60
CA LEU A 4 24.39 9.51 24.70
C LEU A 4 24.38 11.03 24.51
N LEU A 5 25.18 11.71 25.34
CA LEU A 5 25.66 13.07 25.12
C LEU A 5 26.70 13.03 23.99
N PHE A 6 26.49 13.83 22.93
CA PHE A 6 27.55 14.16 21.98
C PHE A 6 27.84 15.66 22.00
N ILE A 7 29.12 15.97 22.15
CA ILE A 7 29.72 17.29 22.30
C ILE A 7 29.86 17.95 20.92
N TYR A 8 29.55 19.25 20.86
CA TYR A 8 29.61 20.08 19.66
C TYR A 8 31.06 20.40 19.24
N ALA A 9 31.35 20.23 17.94
CA ALA A 9 32.44 20.92 17.25
C ALA A 9 31.87 21.58 15.99
N VAL A 10 31.96 22.90 15.91
CA VAL A 10 31.45 23.73 14.82
C VAL A 10 32.44 23.71 13.66
N ALA A 11 32.00 23.25 12.49
CA ALA A 11 32.66 23.52 11.22
C ALA A 11 31.62 24.07 10.23
N ILE A 12 31.81 25.32 9.83
CA ILE A 12 30.96 26.03 8.88
C ILE A 12 31.31 25.54 7.47
N SER A 13 30.37 24.91 6.79
CA SER A 13 30.45 24.52 5.39
C SER A 13 29.16 24.97 4.70
N THR A 14 29.28 25.95 3.83
CA THR A 14 28.17 26.49 3.04
C THR A 14 28.16 25.84 1.66
N SER A 15 27.30 24.85 1.45
CA SER A 15 26.80 24.52 0.12
C SER A 15 25.35 24.03 0.20
N ARG A 16 24.49 24.67 -0.59
CA ARG A 16 23.10 24.25 -0.80
C ARG A 16 23.11 23.10 -1.81
N ALA A 17 22.56 21.95 -1.44
CA ALA A 17 22.23 20.89 -2.38
C ALA A 17 20.70 20.77 -2.44
N THR A 18 20.14 21.01 -3.62
CA THR A 18 18.73 20.74 -3.92
C THR A 18 18.58 19.27 -4.27
N ALA A 19 17.77 18.55 -3.49
CA ALA A 19 17.28 17.23 -3.85
C ALA A 19 16.05 17.40 -4.76
N PHE A 20 15.95 16.58 -5.81
CA PHE A 20 15.00 16.59 -6.93
C PHE A 20 15.54 17.19 -8.23
N SER A 21 15.89 16.30 -9.15
CA SER A 21 16.16 16.60 -10.56
C SER A 21 15.20 15.78 -11.40
N LEU A 22 14.27 16.47 -12.07
CA LEU A 22 13.34 15.92 -13.07
C LEU A 22 14.03 15.51 -14.39
N LYS A 23 15.37 15.55 -14.46
CA LYS A 23 16.14 15.30 -15.68
C LYS A 23 15.89 13.92 -16.31
N SER A 24 15.43 12.91 -15.56
CA SER A 24 15.12 11.60 -16.13
C SER A 24 13.82 11.58 -16.96
N LEU A 25 12.91 12.55 -16.77
CA LEU A 25 11.71 12.69 -17.61
C LEU A 25 11.99 13.47 -18.91
N PHE A 26 13.02 14.30 -18.93
CA PHE A 26 13.27 15.25 -20.00
C PHE A 26 14.74 15.20 -20.42
N GLY A 27 15.01 14.49 -21.52
CA GLY A 27 16.36 14.31 -22.03
C GLY A 27 16.94 15.60 -22.61
N SER A 28 18.09 16.01 -22.07
CA SER A 28 19.19 16.59 -22.83
C SER A 28 20.50 16.32 -22.09
N ASP A 29 21.39 15.56 -22.73
CA ASP A 29 22.80 15.48 -22.36
C ASP A 29 23.45 16.84 -22.60
N ASP A 30 23.38 17.73 -21.62
CA ASP A 30 24.30 18.86 -21.55
C ASP A 30 24.78 19.04 -20.11
N SER A 31 26.07 18.74 -19.96
CA SER A 31 26.84 18.88 -18.73
C SER A 31 27.28 20.34 -18.57
N THR A 32 26.38 21.20 -18.11
CA THR A 32 26.75 22.49 -17.51
C THR A 32 25.90 22.73 -16.27
N ALA A 33 26.57 23.09 -15.18
CA ALA A 33 25.93 23.44 -13.90
C ALA A 33 24.89 24.54 -14.12
N ALA A 34 23.71 24.33 -13.53
CA ALA A 34 22.45 24.93 -13.89
C ALA A 34 22.39 26.44 -13.64
N GLU A 35 22.20 27.23 -14.69
CA GLU A 35 21.27 28.36 -14.60
C GLU A 35 19.91 27.79 -14.19
N ALA A 36 19.23 28.42 -13.23
CA ALA A 36 17.87 28.04 -12.90
C ALA A 36 17.02 28.12 -14.17
N ASP A 37 16.48 26.99 -14.60
CA ASP A 37 15.54 26.94 -15.72
C ASP A 37 14.35 27.85 -15.35
N LEU A 38 14.25 29.00 -16.01
CA LEU A 38 13.16 29.96 -15.83
C LEU A 38 11.91 29.56 -16.62
N SER A 39 11.92 28.37 -17.25
CA SER A 39 10.74 27.85 -17.93
C SER A 39 9.60 27.60 -16.95
N ASN A 40 8.41 28.05 -17.32
CA ASN A 40 7.14 27.68 -16.69
C ASN A 40 6.57 26.35 -17.23
N GLY A 41 7.39 25.60 -17.99
CA GLY A 41 7.07 24.31 -18.58
C GLY A 41 6.31 24.37 -19.92
N THR A 42 5.87 25.53 -20.41
CA THR A 42 5.07 25.62 -21.65
C THR A 42 5.88 25.30 -22.91
N ASN A 43 7.21 25.34 -22.83
CA ASN A 43 8.12 24.95 -23.91
C ASN A 43 8.42 23.43 -23.93
N ILE A 44 7.96 22.67 -22.93
CA ILE A 44 8.22 21.24 -22.82
C ILE A 44 7.24 20.49 -23.72
N LYS A 45 7.78 19.78 -24.71
CA LYS A 45 6.98 18.91 -25.57
C LYS A 45 6.63 17.63 -24.82
N ALA A 46 5.34 17.36 -24.65
CA ALA A 46 4.86 16.12 -24.07
C ALA A 46 5.31 14.91 -24.90
N ARG A 47 5.75 13.85 -24.21
CA ARG A 47 6.14 12.58 -24.82
C ARG A 47 4.99 11.59 -24.68
N GLN A 48 4.65 10.90 -25.77
CA GLN A 48 3.68 9.81 -25.76
C GLN A 48 4.13 8.71 -24.78
N PRO A 49 3.34 8.41 -23.72
CA PRO A 49 3.67 7.30 -22.83
C PRO A 49 3.43 5.95 -23.51
N LEU A 50 4.07 4.92 -22.95
CA LEU A 50 3.82 3.53 -23.31
C LEU A 50 2.44 3.11 -22.81
N LEU A 51 1.67 2.44 -23.66
CA LEU A 51 0.27 2.08 -23.38
C LEU A 51 0.04 0.57 -23.30
N LYS A 52 0.99 -0.24 -23.75
CA LYS A 52 0.86 -1.70 -23.69
C LYS A 52 1.44 -2.21 -22.38
N ALA A 53 0.73 -3.16 -21.78
CA ALA A 53 1.19 -3.86 -20.59
C ALA A 53 2.60 -4.44 -20.75
N THR A 54 2.91 -5.02 -21.91
CA THR A 54 4.22 -5.63 -22.23
C THR A 54 5.38 -4.64 -22.29
N ASP A 55 5.08 -3.36 -22.49
CA ASP A 55 6.10 -2.31 -22.58
C ASP A 55 6.38 -1.68 -21.20
N TRP A 56 5.51 -1.95 -20.21
CA TRP A 56 5.54 -1.35 -18.87
C TRP A 56 5.89 -2.36 -17.77
N PHE A 57 5.37 -3.58 -17.89
CA PHE A 57 5.55 -4.63 -16.91
C PHE A 57 6.91 -5.32 -17.04
N LEU A 58 7.45 -5.73 -15.90
CA LEU A 58 8.62 -6.59 -15.85
C LEU A 58 8.33 -7.91 -16.57
N THR A 59 9.30 -8.35 -17.36
CA THR A 59 9.32 -9.69 -17.94
C THR A 59 9.53 -10.77 -16.88
N GLU A 60 9.24 -12.02 -17.22
CA GLU A 60 9.52 -13.17 -16.36
C GLU A 60 11.00 -13.25 -15.95
N GLN A 61 11.91 -12.90 -16.88
CA GLN A 61 13.34 -12.88 -16.61
C GLN A 61 13.72 -11.77 -15.63
N GLU A 62 13.21 -10.54 -15.80
CA GLU A 62 13.48 -9.44 -14.87
C GLU A 62 12.94 -9.73 -13.47
N ILE A 63 11.77 -10.35 -13.36
CA ILE A 63 11.25 -10.84 -12.07
C ILE A 63 12.20 -11.90 -11.47
N THR A 64 12.66 -12.86 -12.27
CA THR A 64 13.60 -13.90 -11.83
C THR A 64 14.94 -13.31 -11.35
N ASP A 65 15.45 -12.30 -12.07
CA ASP A 65 16.69 -11.60 -11.73
C ASP A 65 16.53 -10.81 -10.42
N SER A 66 15.37 -10.17 -10.22
CA SER A 66 15.02 -9.49 -8.96
C SER A 66 14.96 -10.44 -7.74
N ARG A 67 14.83 -11.75 -8.00
CA ARG A 67 14.78 -12.84 -7.02
C ARG A 67 16.08 -13.63 -6.93
N GLY A 68 17.18 -13.09 -7.48
CA GLY A 68 18.48 -13.74 -7.43
C GLY A 68 18.55 -15.03 -8.23
N GLY A 69 17.88 -15.05 -9.38
CA GLY A 69 17.85 -16.18 -10.30
C GLY A 69 16.84 -17.27 -9.93
N VAL A 70 15.95 -17.03 -8.95
CA VAL A 70 14.93 -18.00 -8.56
C VAL A 70 13.59 -17.64 -9.23
N PRO A 71 13.06 -18.49 -10.12
CA PRO A 71 11.78 -18.24 -10.77
C PRO A 71 10.65 -17.98 -9.76
N ARG A 72 9.66 -17.20 -10.19
CA ARG A 72 8.44 -16.92 -9.42
C ARG A 72 7.32 -17.84 -9.90
N SER A 73 6.94 -18.81 -9.07
CA SER A 73 5.94 -19.83 -9.43
C SER A 73 4.60 -19.68 -8.69
N ASP A 74 4.53 -18.78 -7.70
CA ASP A 74 3.37 -18.57 -6.83
C ASP A 74 2.40 -17.48 -7.33
N LEU A 75 2.84 -16.69 -8.32
CA LEU A 75 2.15 -15.52 -8.85
C LEU A 75 2.30 -15.49 -10.37
N ALA A 76 1.30 -15.00 -11.09
CA ALA A 76 1.46 -14.73 -12.52
C ALA A 76 2.52 -13.64 -12.79
N VAL A 77 3.10 -13.62 -13.99
CA VAL A 77 3.97 -12.51 -14.43
C VAL A 77 3.14 -11.22 -14.49
N TYR A 78 1.98 -11.29 -15.14
CA TYR A 78 0.90 -10.32 -15.07
C TYR A 78 -0.41 -11.02 -15.42
N THR A 79 -1.53 -10.34 -15.18
CA THR A 79 -2.86 -10.83 -15.51
C THR A 79 -3.61 -9.81 -16.37
N THR A 80 -4.61 -10.27 -17.12
CA THR A 80 -5.44 -9.43 -17.99
C THR A 80 -6.93 -9.58 -17.68
N GLY A 81 -7.73 -8.61 -18.10
CA GLY A 81 -9.19 -8.64 -17.95
C GLY A 81 -9.68 -8.48 -16.51
N ASN A 82 -8.87 -7.82 -15.66
CA ASN A 82 -9.26 -7.45 -14.31
C ASN A 82 -10.19 -6.23 -14.36
N ALA A 83 -11.11 -6.14 -13.40
CA ALA A 83 -11.87 -4.93 -13.13
C ALA A 83 -11.22 -4.18 -11.96
N VAL A 84 -10.76 -2.95 -12.22
CA VAL A 84 -10.13 -2.10 -11.20
C VAL A 84 -11.01 -0.89 -10.89
N LYS A 85 -11.19 -0.61 -9.60
CA LYS A 85 -11.73 0.67 -9.11
C LYS A 85 -10.67 1.34 -8.24
N SER A 86 -10.32 2.58 -8.56
CA SER A 86 -9.37 3.36 -7.77
C SER A 86 -10.07 4.30 -6.80
N PHE A 87 -9.52 4.43 -5.60
CA PHE A 87 -10.00 5.27 -4.52
C PHE A 87 -8.97 6.37 -4.27
N THR A 88 -9.39 7.61 -4.50
CA THR A 88 -8.58 8.80 -4.20
C THR A 88 -8.93 9.38 -2.85
N ALA A 89 -10.18 9.24 -2.40
CA ALA A 89 -10.59 9.58 -1.05
C ALA A 89 -10.58 8.32 -0.17
N THR A 90 -10.01 8.41 1.02
CA THR A 90 -9.87 7.24 1.89
C THR A 90 -11.24 6.72 2.38
N LYS A 91 -12.24 7.60 2.56
CA LYS A 91 -13.64 7.22 2.81
C LYS A 91 -14.17 6.22 1.79
N GLU A 92 -13.88 6.40 0.50
CA GLU A 92 -14.40 5.51 -0.55
C GLU A 92 -13.87 4.08 -0.40
N PHE A 93 -12.59 3.95 -0.01
CA PHE A 93 -11.98 2.67 0.31
C PHE A 93 -12.70 2.01 1.50
N TYR A 94 -12.89 2.74 2.60
CA TYR A 94 -13.58 2.21 3.79
C TYR A 94 -15.03 1.80 3.48
N ASP A 95 -15.76 2.61 2.71
CA ASP A 95 -17.12 2.30 2.29
C ASP A 95 -17.17 1.03 1.42
N ALA A 96 -16.23 0.89 0.47
CA ALA A 96 -16.14 -0.27 -0.40
C ALA A 96 -15.80 -1.55 0.39
N VAL A 97 -14.79 -1.48 1.28
CA VAL A 97 -14.40 -2.60 2.15
C VAL A 97 -15.58 -3.05 3.03
N TYR A 98 -16.27 -2.11 3.67
CA TYR A 98 -17.46 -2.44 4.46
C TYR A 98 -18.55 -3.12 3.61
N ASN A 99 -18.83 -2.59 2.42
CA ASN A 99 -19.87 -3.12 1.54
C ASN A 99 -19.55 -4.53 1.02
N ASP A 100 -18.27 -4.87 0.82
CA ASP A 100 -17.89 -6.22 0.41
C ASP A 100 -17.81 -7.18 1.60
N LEU A 101 -17.27 -6.76 2.75
CA LEU A 101 -17.24 -7.59 3.96
C LEU A 101 -18.65 -7.95 4.46
N THR A 102 -19.63 -7.06 4.30
CA THR A 102 -21.03 -7.35 4.69
C THR A 102 -21.71 -8.39 3.79
N LYS A 103 -21.17 -8.67 2.60
CA LYS A 103 -21.70 -9.66 1.67
C LYS A 103 -21.08 -11.05 1.82
N THR A 104 -20.08 -11.21 2.68
CA THR A 104 -19.44 -12.51 2.91
C THR A 104 -20.44 -13.55 3.39
N LYS A 105 -20.21 -14.80 2.98
CA LYS A 105 -21.06 -15.95 3.23
C LYS A 105 -20.30 -17.03 3.99
N ALA A 106 -21.00 -18.10 4.32
CA ALA A 106 -20.40 -19.27 4.95
C ALA A 106 -19.30 -19.86 4.05
N GLY A 107 -18.12 -20.09 4.62
CA GLY A 107 -16.94 -20.63 3.95
C GLY A 107 -16.01 -19.55 3.38
N ASP A 108 -16.51 -18.34 3.10
CA ASP A 108 -15.69 -17.26 2.53
C ASP A 108 -14.49 -16.94 3.45
N ARG A 109 -13.40 -16.46 2.86
CA ARG A 109 -12.17 -16.13 3.57
C ARG A 109 -11.82 -14.67 3.38
N VAL A 110 -11.58 -13.98 4.49
CA VAL A 110 -11.05 -12.61 4.54
C VAL A 110 -9.60 -12.67 4.98
N LEU A 111 -8.69 -12.22 4.13
CA LEU A 111 -7.25 -12.23 4.37
C LEU A 111 -6.75 -10.79 4.46
N LEU A 112 -6.15 -10.38 5.58
CA LEU A 112 -5.73 -8.99 5.82
C LEU A 112 -4.25 -8.91 6.19
N SER A 113 -3.44 -8.33 5.30
CA SER A 113 -2.11 -7.83 5.64
C SER A 113 -2.23 -6.41 6.16
N ALA A 114 -1.67 -6.13 7.33
CA ALA A 114 -1.76 -4.81 7.94
C ALA A 114 -0.42 -4.39 8.56
N TYR A 115 -0.06 -3.13 8.36
CA TYR A 115 0.98 -2.48 9.15
C TYR A 115 0.44 -2.09 10.53
N ALA A 116 -0.85 -1.77 10.61
CA ALA A 116 -1.55 -1.51 11.85
C ALA A 116 -3.05 -1.84 11.73
N THR A 117 -3.68 -2.30 12.80
CA THR A 117 -5.12 -2.58 12.84
C THR A 117 -5.72 -1.95 14.08
N ALA A 118 -6.79 -1.18 13.90
CA ALA A 118 -7.56 -0.59 14.99
C ALA A 118 -9.05 -0.94 14.87
N LEU A 119 -9.77 -0.80 15.98
CA LEU A 119 -11.22 -1.05 16.04
C LEU A 119 -12.04 0.18 15.62
N VAL A 120 -11.55 0.92 14.61
CA VAL A 120 -12.20 2.13 14.10
C VAL A 120 -13.51 1.79 13.37
N PRO A 121 -14.52 2.68 13.37
CA PRO A 121 -15.65 2.59 12.46
C PRO A 121 -15.21 2.75 11.00
N MET A 122 -15.75 1.91 10.12
CA MET A 122 -15.55 2.05 8.68
C MET A 122 -16.43 3.17 8.08
N LYS A 123 -17.55 3.51 8.74
CA LYS A 123 -18.43 4.62 8.30
C LYS A 123 -18.74 5.58 9.46
N PRO A 124 -17.74 6.31 9.97
CA PRO A 124 -17.89 7.21 11.12
C PRO A 124 -18.87 8.36 10.89
N ASP A 125 -19.11 8.74 9.63
CA ASP A 125 -20.08 9.77 9.24
C ASP A 125 -21.54 9.38 9.53
N ILE A 126 -21.84 8.07 9.59
CA ILE A 126 -23.20 7.56 9.88
C ILE A 126 -23.27 6.72 11.17
N ASP A 127 -22.16 6.14 11.60
CA ASP A 127 -22.04 5.35 12.82
C ASP A 127 -20.71 5.69 13.53
N PRO A 128 -20.63 6.89 14.15
CA PRO A 128 -19.41 7.36 14.80
C PRO A 128 -18.99 6.42 15.95
N THR A 129 -19.94 5.76 16.60
CA THR A 129 -19.64 4.80 17.67
C THR A 129 -19.02 3.49 17.17
N GLY A 130 -19.15 3.18 15.88
CA GLY A 130 -18.77 1.89 15.32
C GLY A 130 -19.61 0.71 15.82
N ALA A 131 -20.82 0.95 16.33
CA ALA A 131 -21.67 -0.11 16.88
C ALA A 131 -22.09 -1.13 15.81
N LYS A 132 -22.14 -0.73 14.54
CA LYS A 132 -22.44 -1.58 13.37
C LYS A 132 -21.28 -1.65 12.39
N THR A 133 -20.50 -0.57 12.29
CA THR A 133 -19.47 -0.38 11.25
C THR A 133 -18.05 -0.47 11.81
N GLY A 134 -17.88 -0.65 13.12
CA GLY A 134 -16.58 -0.89 13.74
C GLY A 134 -15.91 -2.15 13.21
N VAL A 135 -14.62 -2.10 12.91
CA VAL A 135 -13.82 -3.24 12.40
C VAL A 135 -14.07 -4.52 13.21
N GLY A 136 -14.07 -4.43 14.55
CA GLY A 136 -14.35 -5.59 15.41
C GLY A 136 -15.75 -6.17 15.23
N LYS A 137 -16.78 -5.31 15.08
CA LYS A 137 -18.16 -5.75 14.83
C LYS A 137 -18.31 -6.36 13.44
N VAL A 138 -17.68 -5.75 12.43
CA VAL A 138 -17.75 -6.23 11.05
C VAL A 138 -17.09 -7.61 10.94
N PHE A 139 -15.91 -7.83 11.54
CA PHE A 139 -15.29 -9.15 11.57
C PHE A 139 -16.08 -10.16 12.40
N PHE A 140 -16.67 -9.75 13.51
CA PHE A 140 -17.62 -10.60 14.24
C PHE A 140 -18.76 -11.05 13.33
N ASP A 141 -19.32 -10.15 12.52
CA ASP A 141 -20.42 -10.46 11.61
C ASP A 141 -19.99 -11.37 10.45
N VAL A 142 -18.77 -11.20 9.93
CA VAL A 142 -18.19 -12.14 8.95
C VAL A 142 -18.14 -13.55 9.53
N VAL A 143 -17.59 -13.69 10.76
CA VAL A 143 -17.51 -14.98 11.45
C VAL A 143 -18.90 -15.54 11.76
N ASN A 144 -19.83 -14.70 12.23
CA ASN A 144 -21.20 -15.13 12.52
C ASN A 144 -21.93 -15.66 11.28
N ARG A 145 -21.62 -15.14 10.08
CA ARG A 145 -22.08 -15.68 8.78
C ARG A 145 -21.34 -16.93 8.30
N GLY A 146 -20.32 -17.38 9.04
CA GLY A 146 -19.54 -18.58 8.72
C GLY A 146 -18.30 -18.31 7.86
N GLY A 147 -17.89 -17.05 7.69
CA GLY A 147 -16.64 -16.70 7.01
C GLY A 147 -15.44 -16.72 7.96
N ASN A 148 -14.25 -17.04 7.45
CA ASN A 148 -13.00 -16.97 8.21
C ASN A 148 -12.33 -15.60 8.02
N VAL A 149 -11.67 -15.11 9.08
CA VAL A 149 -10.87 -13.88 9.02
C VAL A 149 -9.45 -14.19 9.49
N ASN A 150 -8.46 -13.97 8.63
CA ASN A 150 -7.05 -14.20 8.92
C ASN A 150 -6.29 -12.89 8.76
N ILE A 151 -5.58 -12.46 9.79
CA ILE A 151 -4.92 -11.15 9.81
C ILE A 151 -3.45 -11.33 10.19
N LEU A 152 -2.55 -10.89 9.31
CA LEU A 152 -1.13 -10.71 9.61
C LEU A 152 -0.90 -9.21 9.87
N ASN A 153 -0.69 -8.86 11.13
CA ASN A 153 -0.45 -7.48 11.54
C ASN A 153 1.01 -7.31 11.96
N TRP A 154 1.69 -6.24 11.53
CA TRP A 154 3.04 -5.99 12.04
C TRP A 154 3.03 -5.76 13.57
N GLN A 155 4.03 -6.27 14.28
CA GLN A 155 4.24 -6.01 15.71
C GLN A 155 4.75 -4.56 15.94
N ASN A 156 3.91 -3.59 15.62
CA ASN A 156 4.29 -2.18 15.59
C ASN A 156 4.33 -1.58 17.01
N LEU A 157 5.53 -1.26 17.51
CA LEU A 157 5.71 -0.59 18.81
C LEU A 157 5.08 0.80 18.88
N LYS A 158 5.07 1.56 17.77
CA LYS A 158 4.52 2.92 17.68
C LYS A 158 3.00 2.94 17.87
N TYR A 159 2.34 1.83 17.53
CA TYR A 159 0.88 1.67 17.55
C TYR A 159 0.42 0.57 18.50
N ARG A 160 1.27 0.20 19.47
CA ARG A 160 1.08 -0.94 20.38
C ARG A 160 -0.30 -0.95 21.04
N SER A 161 -0.77 0.19 21.52
CA SER A 161 -2.01 0.28 22.32
C SER A 161 -3.24 -0.21 21.55
N PHE A 162 -3.48 0.32 20.35
CA PHE A 162 -4.65 -0.04 19.56
C PHE A 162 -4.46 -1.37 18.81
N ASN A 163 -3.24 -1.73 18.41
CA ASN A 163 -2.94 -3.03 17.82
C ASN A 163 -3.23 -4.17 18.81
N LEU A 164 -2.77 -4.06 20.08
CA LEU A 164 -3.05 -5.07 21.11
C LEU A 164 -4.54 -5.17 21.41
N LYS A 165 -5.24 -4.03 21.48
CA LYS A 165 -6.70 -3.99 21.67
C LYS A 165 -7.42 -4.70 20.53
N ALA A 166 -7.06 -4.40 19.28
CA ALA A 166 -7.63 -5.04 18.09
C ALA A 166 -7.38 -6.55 18.11
N ARG A 167 -6.15 -7.00 18.34
CA ARG A 167 -5.81 -8.42 18.49
C ARG A 167 -6.70 -9.12 19.52
N ASN A 168 -6.76 -8.57 20.74
CA ASN A 168 -7.48 -9.21 21.84
C ASN A 168 -8.98 -9.30 21.54
N VAL A 169 -9.59 -8.26 20.97
CA VAL A 169 -11.01 -8.27 20.60
C VAL A 169 -11.27 -9.25 19.45
N ILE A 170 -10.43 -9.25 18.41
CA ILE A 170 -10.61 -10.09 17.23
C ILE A 170 -10.43 -11.57 17.57
N ASN A 171 -9.38 -11.92 18.32
CA ASN A 171 -9.15 -13.30 18.75
C ASN A 171 -10.15 -13.80 19.81
N ALA A 172 -10.90 -12.89 20.44
CA ALA A 172 -12.00 -13.24 21.36
C ALA A 172 -13.35 -13.42 20.66
N ILE A 173 -13.44 -13.17 19.34
CA ILE A 173 -14.66 -13.44 18.57
C ILE A 173 -14.97 -14.95 18.66
N PRO A 174 -16.18 -15.34 19.10
CA PRO A 174 -16.54 -16.75 19.18
C PRO A 174 -16.57 -17.37 17.78
N ALA A 175 -16.22 -18.66 17.71
CA ALA A 175 -16.33 -19.40 16.47
C ALA A 175 -17.78 -19.40 15.95
N SER A 176 -17.94 -19.43 14.63
CA SER A 176 -19.24 -19.41 13.97
C SER A 176 -20.10 -20.59 14.43
N PRO A 177 -21.38 -20.37 14.76
CA PRO A 177 -22.30 -21.46 15.05
C PRO A 177 -22.67 -22.29 13.81
N ILE A 178 -22.36 -21.80 12.60
CA ILE A 178 -22.74 -22.44 11.33
C ILE A 178 -21.76 -23.56 10.97
N ASN A 179 -20.47 -23.26 11.00
CA ASN A 179 -19.41 -24.15 10.48
C ASN A 179 -18.11 -24.09 11.27
N GLY A 180 -18.09 -23.41 12.43
CA GLY A 180 -16.89 -23.27 13.25
C GLY A 180 -15.83 -22.32 12.70
N ALA A 181 -16.13 -21.50 11.68
CA ALA A 181 -15.22 -20.47 11.17
C ALA A 181 -14.77 -19.50 12.28
N LYS A 182 -13.58 -18.92 12.14
CA LYS A 182 -12.95 -18.10 13.19
C LYS A 182 -12.30 -16.85 12.64
N ALA A 183 -12.07 -15.88 13.52
CA ALA A 183 -11.15 -14.78 13.27
C ALA A 183 -9.84 -15.02 14.03
N VAL A 184 -8.71 -14.87 13.34
CA VAL A 184 -7.37 -15.04 13.92
C VAL A 184 -6.48 -13.87 13.47
N LEU A 185 -6.03 -13.08 14.42
CA LEU A 185 -5.02 -12.03 14.24
C LEU A 185 -3.70 -12.47 14.87
N LEU A 186 -2.67 -12.54 14.03
CA LEU A 186 -1.28 -12.79 14.44
C LEU A 186 -0.47 -11.50 14.31
N PHE A 187 0.43 -11.28 15.27
CA PHE A 187 1.53 -10.36 15.06
C PHE A 187 2.63 -11.04 14.25
N ASP A 188 3.15 -10.34 13.25
CA ASP A 188 4.20 -10.82 12.36
C ASP A 188 5.43 -9.92 12.47
N ASP A 189 6.54 -10.49 12.90
CA ASP A 189 7.84 -9.83 13.08
C ASP A 189 8.93 -10.44 12.18
N ARG A 190 8.54 -11.25 11.19
CA ARG A 190 9.46 -11.93 10.26
C ARG A 190 10.10 -10.91 9.34
N LEU A 191 11.22 -10.37 9.81
CA LEU A 191 11.88 -9.18 9.29
C LEU A 191 13.40 -9.33 9.30
N PRO A 192 14.12 -8.71 8.35
CA PRO A 192 15.58 -8.84 8.24
C PRO A 192 16.32 -8.10 9.35
N SER A 193 15.72 -7.08 9.98
CA SER A 193 16.34 -6.29 11.03
C SER A 193 15.31 -5.66 11.97
N VAL A 194 15.78 -5.17 13.12
CA VAL A 194 14.95 -4.54 14.16
C VAL A 194 14.35 -3.18 13.76
N VAL A 195 14.88 -2.54 12.71
CA VAL A 195 14.38 -1.26 12.16
C VAL A 195 13.51 -1.46 10.92
N SER A 196 13.37 -2.70 10.45
CA SER A 196 12.48 -3.03 9.33
C SER A 196 11.03 -3.08 9.79
N SER A 197 10.11 -3.09 8.83
CA SER A 197 8.69 -3.26 9.11
C SER A 197 8.01 -4.18 8.10
N TYR A 198 6.90 -4.78 8.51
CA TYR A 198 5.97 -5.41 7.58
C TYR A 198 4.96 -4.37 7.12
N HIS A 199 5.12 -3.86 5.90
CA HIS A 199 4.41 -2.66 5.42
C HIS A 199 3.33 -2.94 4.36
N GLN A 200 3.08 -4.21 4.02
CA GLN A 200 2.05 -4.58 3.06
C GLN A 200 0.65 -4.35 3.64
N LYS A 201 -0.21 -3.65 2.89
CA LYS A 201 -1.58 -3.32 3.31
C LYS A 201 -2.54 -3.85 2.25
N THR A 202 -3.11 -5.02 2.54
CA THR A 202 -4.00 -5.70 1.59
C THR A 202 -5.18 -6.31 2.30
N LEU A 203 -6.35 -6.29 1.67
CA LEU A 203 -7.51 -7.05 2.11
C LEU A 203 -8.03 -7.88 0.95
N VAL A 204 -8.14 -9.19 1.13
CA VAL A 204 -8.65 -10.10 0.11
C VAL A 204 -9.90 -10.79 0.61
N ILE A 205 -10.93 -10.87 -0.22
CA ILE A 205 -12.12 -11.68 0.01
C ILE A 205 -12.14 -12.79 -1.04
N VAL A 206 -12.11 -14.03 -0.58
CA VAL A 206 -12.13 -15.23 -1.43
C VAL A 206 -13.39 -16.02 -1.13
N ALA A 207 -14.18 -16.31 -2.15
CA ALA A 207 -15.37 -17.14 -2.01
C ALA A 207 -15.00 -18.60 -1.69
N ASP A 208 -15.84 -19.30 -0.93
CA ASP A 208 -15.72 -20.74 -0.79
C ASP A 208 -16.16 -21.47 -2.06
N ASN A 209 -15.32 -22.38 -2.56
CA ASN A 209 -15.60 -23.19 -3.76
C ASN A 209 -16.15 -22.38 -4.95
N PRO A 210 -15.36 -21.44 -5.51
CA PRO A 210 -15.81 -20.63 -6.63
C PRO A 210 -16.21 -21.51 -7.82
N LEU A 211 -17.43 -21.38 -8.33
CA LEU A 211 -17.94 -22.22 -9.42
C LEU A 211 -17.82 -21.51 -10.78
N ASN A 212 -17.91 -20.16 -10.78
CA ASN A 212 -18.00 -19.35 -12.00
C ASN A 212 -16.98 -18.19 -11.99
N SER A 213 -16.84 -17.48 -13.11
CA SER A 213 -15.96 -16.31 -13.23
C SER A 213 -16.34 -15.13 -12.32
N GLU A 214 -17.60 -15.05 -11.89
CA GLU A 214 -18.08 -14.03 -10.93
C GLU A 214 -17.65 -14.32 -9.49
N ASP A 215 -17.19 -15.54 -9.19
CA ASP A 215 -16.67 -15.91 -7.88
C ASP A 215 -15.15 -15.67 -7.76
N LEU A 216 -14.58 -14.92 -8.71
CA LEU A 216 -13.19 -14.48 -8.64
C LEU A 216 -12.97 -13.61 -7.40
N PRO A 217 -11.79 -13.72 -6.76
CA PRO A 217 -11.54 -12.97 -5.54
C PRO A 217 -11.53 -11.46 -5.79
N VAL A 218 -11.78 -10.74 -4.70
CA VAL A 218 -11.64 -9.29 -4.63
C VAL A 218 -10.46 -8.98 -3.74
N ALA A 219 -9.55 -8.12 -4.18
CA ALA A 219 -8.43 -7.63 -3.40
C ALA A 219 -8.42 -6.11 -3.33
N TYR A 220 -8.01 -5.58 -2.19
CA TYR A 220 -7.70 -4.18 -1.97
C TYR A 220 -6.18 -4.07 -1.78
N VAL A 221 -5.52 -3.18 -2.52
CA VAL A 221 -4.06 -2.94 -2.47
C VAL A 221 -3.78 -1.43 -2.52
N GLY A 222 -2.88 -0.94 -1.66
CA GLY A 222 -2.47 0.47 -1.61
C GLY A 222 -1.99 0.90 -0.21
N GLY A 223 -2.02 2.20 0.10
CA GLY A 223 -1.41 2.76 1.32
C GLY A 223 -2.25 2.71 2.61
N LEU A 224 -3.47 2.18 2.56
CA LEU A 224 -4.46 2.28 3.65
C LEU A 224 -4.56 1.02 4.50
N ASP A 225 -4.35 1.20 5.81
CA ASP A 225 -4.73 0.27 6.86
C ASP A 225 -6.17 0.51 7.35
N LEU A 226 -6.80 -0.51 7.95
CA LEU A 226 -7.99 -0.35 8.81
C LEU A 226 -7.56 0.13 10.21
N ALA A 227 -7.15 1.39 10.31
CA ALA A 227 -6.51 1.96 11.50
C ALA A 227 -6.94 3.40 11.78
N ASN A 228 -6.56 3.89 12.97
CA ASN A 228 -6.66 5.31 13.34
C ASN A 228 -6.01 6.24 12.30
N ASP A 229 -6.45 7.49 12.27
CA ASP A 229 -6.11 8.57 11.33
C ASP A 229 -6.58 8.36 9.87
N ARG A 230 -6.81 7.13 9.39
CA ARG A 230 -6.89 6.87 7.94
C ARG A 230 -8.19 7.34 7.28
N TRP A 231 -9.33 7.27 7.95
CA TRP A 231 -10.61 7.63 7.35
C TRP A 231 -10.75 9.15 7.19
N ASP A 232 -10.99 9.64 5.97
CA ASP A 232 -11.18 11.05 5.64
C ASP A 232 -11.90 11.23 4.29
N THR A 233 -12.34 12.45 4.00
CA THR A 233 -12.89 12.86 2.70
C THR A 233 -11.91 13.78 1.98
N ILE A 234 -12.12 14.00 0.68
CA ILE A 234 -11.33 14.94 -0.13
C ILE A 234 -11.31 16.38 0.40
N TYR A 235 -12.26 16.76 1.26
CA TYR A 235 -12.37 18.11 1.80
C TYR A 235 -11.57 18.32 3.10
N HIS A 236 -11.08 17.25 3.72
CA HIS A 236 -10.30 17.27 4.97
C HIS A 236 -10.87 18.14 6.11
N ASN A 237 -12.20 18.32 6.13
CA ASN A 237 -12.91 19.18 7.09
C ASN A 237 -13.71 18.37 8.13
N ASN A 238 -13.33 17.10 8.35
CA ASN A 238 -14.08 16.15 9.18
C ASN A 238 -13.50 15.93 10.59
N SER A 239 -12.69 16.85 11.11
CA SER A 239 -12.06 16.71 12.44
C SER A 239 -13.07 16.35 13.54
N ALA A 240 -14.25 16.99 13.55
CA ALA A 240 -15.29 16.69 14.53
C ALA A 240 -15.82 15.25 14.43
N VAL A 241 -16.03 14.74 13.21
CA VAL A 241 -16.45 13.35 12.99
C VAL A 241 -15.34 12.39 13.40
N ARG A 242 -14.10 12.67 13.00
CA ARG A 242 -12.92 11.86 13.31
C ARG A 242 -12.64 11.78 14.82
N ASP A 243 -12.81 12.89 15.53
CA ASP A 243 -12.65 12.96 16.98
C ASP A 243 -13.78 12.21 17.70
N ALA A 244 -15.03 12.46 17.31
CA ALA A 244 -16.19 11.79 17.89
C ALA A 244 -16.17 10.26 17.68
N SER A 245 -15.59 9.81 16.57
CA SER A 245 -15.49 8.40 16.21
C SER A 245 -14.23 7.70 16.72
N GLY A 246 -13.35 8.42 17.42
CA GLY A 246 -12.06 7.90 17.86
C GLY A 246 -11.14 7.49 16.72
N THR A 247 -11.34 8.05 15.52
CA THR A 247 -10.45 7.88 14.37
C THR A 247 -9.17 8.66 14.59
N THR A 248 -9.26 9.91 15.07
CA THR A 248 -8.09 10.77 15.31
C THR A 248 -7.10 10.13 16.28
N PHE A 249 -5.82 10.12 15.91
CA PHE A 249 -4.70 9.73 16.76
C PHE A 249 -3.57 10.76 16.73
N LYS A 250 -3.03 11.10 15.56
CA LYS A 250 -1.94 12.08 15.42
C LYS A 250 -2.27 13.21 14.46
N PHE A 251 -3.13 12.94 13.48
CA PHE A 251 -3.39 13.87 12.40
C PHE A 251 -4.89 14.11 12.25
N GLN A 252 -5.24 15.34 11.88
CA GLN A 252 -6.64 15.77 11.72
C GLN A 252 -7.20 15.54 10.32
N GLY A 253 -6.35 15.09 9.38
CA GLY A 253 -6.73 14.61 8.07
C GLY A 253 -5.77 13.55 7.55
N TRP A 254 -6.12 12.88 6.46
CA TRP A 254 -5.27 11.88 5.83
C TRP A 254 -5.52 11.80 4.32
N ILE A 255 -4.45 11.94 3.54
CA ILE A 255 -4.45 11.80 2.09
C ILE A 255 -3.79 10.47 1.75
N ASP A 256 -4.45 9.64 0.95
CA ASP A 256 -3.89 8.35 0.51
C ASP A 256 -4.56 7.81 -0.75
N GLY A 257 -3.96 6.80 -1.38
CA GLY A 257 -4.51 6.10 -2.55
C GLY A 257 -4.68 4.60 -2.30
N HIS A 258 -5.70 4.02 -2.91
CA HIS A 258 -5.93 2.58 -2.86
C HIS A 258 -6.68 2.09 -4.10
N ILE A 259 -6.58 0.81 -4.44
CA ILE A 259 -7.37 0.21 -5.51
C ILE A 259 -8.10 -1.03 -5.03
N ARG A 260 -9.28 -1.28 -5.60
CA ARG A 260 -10.00 -2.55 -5.55
C ARG A 260 -9.83 -3.26 -6.88
N ILE A 261 -9.34 -4.50 -6.81
CA ILE A 261 -9.13 -5.42 -7.92
C ILE A 261 -10.18 -6.52 -7.82
N HIS A 262 -10.92 -6.77 -8.89
CA HIS A 262 -11.77 -7.96 -9.03
C HIS A 262 -11.31 -8.72 -10.28
N GLY A 263 -10.77 -9.92 -10.07
CA GLY A 263 -10.23 -10.72 -11.17
C GLY A 263 -9.01 -11.56 -10.83
N PRO A 264 -8.30 -12.10 -11.84
CA PRO A 264 -7.15 -12.98 -11.63
C PRO A 264 -6.04 -12.37 -10.75
N ALA A 265 -5.74 -11.07 -10.83
CA ALA A 265 -4.72 -10.43 -9.99
C ALA A 265 -5.05 -10.48 -8.50
N ALA A 266 -6.33 -10.52 -8.11
CA ALA A 266 -6.69 -10.66 -6.69
C ALA A 266 -6.31 -12.04 -6.13
N LYS A 267 -6.18 -13.06 -6.99
CA LYS A 267 -5.65 -14.38 -6.61
C LYS A 267 -4.18 -14.28 -6.23
N ASP A 268 -3.41 -13.51 -7.00
CA ASP A 268 -1.99 -13.30 -6.76
C ASP A 268 -1.77 -12.59 -5.42
N VAL A 269 -2.57 -11.56 -5.10
CA VAL A 269 -2.57 -10.91 -3.78
C VAL A 269 -2.89 -11.92 -2.66
N ALA A 270 -3.88 -12.78 -2.86
CA ALA A 270 -4.23 -13.83 -1.91
C ALA A 270 -3.10 -14.85 -1.70
N ASN A 271 -2.46 -15.31 -2.79
CA ASN A 271 -1.36 -16.26 -2.74
C ASN A 271 -0.15 -15.69 -2.00
N ASN A 272 0.14 -14.40 -2.18
CA ASN A 272 1.18 -13.72 -1.40
C ASN A 272 0.88 -13.74 0.11
N PHE A 273 -0.37 -13.50 0.51
CA PHE A 273 -0.79 -13.61 1.91
C PHE A 273 -0.67 -15.05 2.43
N VAL A 274 -1.23 -16.02 1.71
CA VAL A 274 -1.27 -17.43 2.11
C VAL A 274 0.12 -18.01 2.24
N ALA A 275 1.05 -17.69 1.33
CA ALA A 275 2.43 -18.13 1.40
C ALA A 275 3.14 -17.66 2.68
N ARG A 276 2.89 -16.40 3.09
CA ARG A 276 3.43 -15.85 4.33
C ARG A 276 2.74 -16.44 5.57
N TRP A 277 1.42 -16.64 5.55
CA TRP A 277 0.67 -17.26 6.65
C TRP A 277 1.12 -18.71 6.88
N ASN A 278 1.24 -19.51 5.82
CA ASN A 278 1.58 -20.94 5.85
C ASN A 278 3.10 -21.21 5.90
N SER A 279 3.94 -20.22 6.20
CA SER A 279 5.37 -20.49 6.33
C SER A 279 5.62 -21.35 7.56
N GLU A 280 6.52 -22.33 7.40
CA GLU A 280 6.95 -23.21 8.48
C GLU A 280 7.70 -22.44 9.58
N TYR A 281 8.24 -21.26 9.25
CA TYR A 281 8.82 -20.37 10.23
C TYR A 281 7.74 -19.49 10.86
N LEU A 282 7.36 -19.85 12.09
CA LEU A 282 6.36 -19.13 12.87
C LEU A 282 6.78 -17.66 13.13
N PRO A 283 5.83 -16.72 13.17
CA PRO A 283 6.10 -15.36 13.61
C PRO A 283 6.19 -15.27 15.15
N SER A 284 6.74 -14.15 15.63
CA SER A 284 6.91 -13.80 17.04
C SER A 284 7.62 -14.89 17.83
N GLN A 285 8.84 -15.24 17.39
CA GLN A 285 9.71 -16.25 18.01
C GLN A 285 10.87 -15.61 18.79
N GLY A 286 10.88 -14.29 18.97
CA GLY A 286 12.02 -13.53 19.45
C GLY A 286 11.87 -12.98 20.87
N ILE A 287 12.99 -12.60 21.50
CA ILE A 287 13.04 -12.02 22.86
C ILE A 287 12.23 -10.70 22.96
N LYS A 288 12.00 -9.99 21.85
CA LYS A 288 11.13 -8.81 21.82
C LYS A 288 9.68 -9.14 22.17
N ASP A 289 9.22 -10.36 21.91
CA ASP A 289 7.87 -10.80 22.22
C ASP A 289 7.67 -10.97 23.74
N GLU A 290 8.70 -11.48 24.44
CA GLU A 290 8.73 -11.54 25.92
C GLU A 290 8.63 -10.14 26.55
N LEU A 291 9.21 -9.12 25.91
CA LEU A 291 9.13 -7.73 26.36
C LEU A 291 7.76 -7.07 26.05
N MET A 292 6.96 -7.68 25.18
CA MET A 292 5.73 -7.11 24.67
C MET A 292 4.46 -7.64 25.35
N ASP A 293 4.61 -8.54 26.33
CA ASP A 293 3.55 -9.17 27.13
C ASP A 293 2.44 -9.80 26.28
N PHE A 294 2.81 -10.47 25.19
CA PHE A 294 1.84 -11.16 24.36
C PHE A 294 2.41 -12.43 23.74
N GLU A 295 1.50 -13.38 23.49
CA GLU A 295 1.77 -14.58 22.69
C GLU A 295 0.74 -14.67 21.56
N ASN A 296 1.19 -15.06 20.36
CA ASN A 296 0.27 -15.34 19.26
C ASN A 296 -0.59 -16.58 19.59
N PRO A 297 -1.88 -16.57 19.25
CA PRO A 297 -2.72 -17.74 19.43
C PRO A 297 -2.25 -18.89 18.52
N PRO A 298 -2.57 -20.15 18.86
CA PRO A 298 -2.39 -21.26 17.92
C PRO A 298 -3.21 -21.00 16.66
N TYR A 299 -2.66 -21.37 15.51
CA TYR A 299 -3.29 -21.17 14.21
C TYR A 299 -2.99 -22.34 13.28
N GLU A 300 -3.83 -22.50 12.27
CA GLU A 300 -3.74 -23.57 11.28
C GLU A 300 -3.37 -22.99 9.91
N HIS A 301 -2.78 -23.83 9.06
CA HIS A 301 -2.55 -23.44 7.68
C HIS A 301 -3.88 -23.19 6.97
N ILE A 302 -3.89 -22.11 6.18
CA ILE A 302 -5.00 -21.83 5.27
C ILE A 302 -4.89 -22.82 4.10
N PRO A 303 -5.95 -23.59 3.79
CA PRO A 303 -5.93 -24.48 2.63
C PRO A 303 -5.62 -23.68 1.36
N GLN A 304 -4.86 -24.28 0.44
CA GLN A 304 -4.59 -23.66 -0.86
C GLN A 304 -5.89 -23.24 -1.54
N LEU A 305 -5.84 -22.09 -2.20
CA LEU A 305 -7.01 -21.47 -2.81
C LEU A 305 -7.27 -22.17 -4.15
N ASN A 306 -8.35 -22.95 -4.22
CA ASN A 306 -8.77 -23.63 -5.44
C ASN A 306 -9.60 -22.67 -6.29
N TYR A 307 -9.00 -22.13 -7.34
CA TYR A 307 -9.70 -21.25 -8.27
C TYR A 307 -10.24 -22.06 -9.46
N ALA A 308 -11.54 -21.97 -9.76
CA ALA A 308 -12.14 -22.64 -10.91
C ALA A 308 -11.53 -22.22 -12.26
N SER A 309 -10.99 -21.00 -12.36
CA SER A 309 -10.20 -20.56 -13.51
C SER A 309 -8.71 -20.58 -13.18
N SER A 310 -7.93 -21.43 -13.86
CA SER A 310 -6.46 -21.44 -13.78
C SER A 310 -5.80 -20.32 -14.58
N ASN A 311 -6.60 -19.46 -15.25
CA ASN A 311 -6.07 -18.53 -16.23
C ASN A 311 -5.65 -17.21 -15.59
N ALA A 312 -4.50 -16.70 -16.02
CA ALA A 312 -4.06 -15.32 -15.81
C ALA A 312 -4.93 -14.29 -16.57
N THR A 313 -6.02 -14.74 -17.21
CA THR A 313 -6.91 -13.92 -18.03
C THR A 313 -8.34 -14.05 -17.53
N GLY A 314 -8.96 -12.91 -17.25
CA GLY A 314 -10.37 -12.76 -16.95
C GLY A 314 -11.11 -11.99 -18.06
N ASN A 315 -12.39 -11.71 -17.83
CA ASN A 315 -13.25 -10.93 -18.71
C ASN A 315 -14.11 -9.91 -17.93
N LEU A 316 -13.70 -9.57 -16.71
CA LEU A 316 -14.45 -8.70 -15.80
C LEU A 316 -14.24 -7.20 -16.10
N GLY A 317 -13.05 -6.85 -16.62
CA GLY A 317 -12.71 -5.47 -16.95
C GLY A 317 -11.68 -5.38 -18.05
N LYS A 318 -11.03 -4.22 -18.15
CA LYS A 318 -10.09 -3.85 -19.23
C LYS A 318 -8.68 -3.58 -18.72
N GLN A 319 -8.41 -3.94 -17.46
CA GLN A 319 -7.13 -3.66 -16.84
C GLN A 319 -6.24 -4.89 -16.82
N SER A 320 -5.00 -4.67 -17.26
CA SER A 320 -3.89 -5.58 -17.06
C SER A 320 -3.16 -5.19 -15.77
N ILE A 321 -2.77 -6.18 -14.95
CA ILE A 321 -2.18 -5.95 -13.64
C ILE A 321 -0.96 -6.84 -13.43
N GLN A 322 0.16 -6.24 -13.00
CA GLN A 322 1.32 -6.96 -12.49
C GLN A 322 1.47 -6.72 -10.99
N ILE A 323 1.43 -7.79 -10.20
CA ILE A 323 1.73 -7.73 -8.76
C ILE A 323 3.25 -7.79 -8.57
N THR A 324 3.77 -6.78 -7.86
CA THR A 324 5.18 -6.66 -7.48
C THR A 324 5.28 -6.59 -5.96
N ARG A 325 6.39 -7.07 -5.41
CA ARG A 325 6.58 -7.17 -3.95
C ARG A 325 8.03 -7.00 -3.56
N THR A 326 8.23 -6.57 -2.33
CA THR A 326 9.54 -6.50 -1.69
C THR A 326 9.64 -7.51 -0.54
N PHE A 327 10.58 -8.44 -0.65
CA PHE A 327 11.02 -9.34 0.40
C PHE A 327 12.55 -9.24 0.50
N SER A 328 13.05 -8.76 1.63
CA SER A 328 14.49 -8.57 1.80
C SER A 328 15.26 -9.89 1.69
N CYS A 329 16.27 -9.92 0.83
CA CYS A 329 17.20 -11.05 0.67
C CYS A 329 18.07 -11.32 1.91
N LYS A 330 18.10 -10.38 2.86
CA LYS A 330 18.80 -10.55 4.15
C LYS A 330 18.07 -11.53 5.07
N TYR A 331 16.73 -11.59 4.98
CA TYR A 331 15.94 -12.52 5.78
C TYR A 331 15.94 -13.92 5.15
N LYS A 332 16.31 -14.94 5.93
CA LYS A 332 16.58 -16.30 5.41
C LYS A 332 15.44 -17.30 5.62
N HIS A 333 14.31 -16.85 6.17
CA HIS A 333 13.17 -17.72 6.50
C HIS A 333 12.01 -17.62 5.51
N TYR A 334 12.22 -17.02 4.33
CA TYR A 334 11.25 -17.00 3.23
C TYR A 334 11.44 -18.17 2.25
N LYS A 335 11.80 -19.36 2.75
CA LYS A 335 12.29 -20.47 1.90
C LYS A 335 11.25 -20.93 0.87
N GLU A 336 9.99 -20.78 1.20
CA GLU A 336 8.84 -21.34 0.50
C GLU A 336 8.38 -20.47 -0.67
N PHE A 337 8.60 -19.15 -0.62
CA PHE A 337 8.06 -18.19 -1.61
C PHE A 337 9.05 -17.15 -2.12
N ALA A 338 10.07 -16.78 -1.33
CA ALA A 338 11.12 -15.84 -1.72
C ALA A 338 12.47 -16.22 -1.09
N PRO A 339 13.03 -17.41 -1.39
CA PRO A 339 14.18 -17.98 -0.68
C PRO A 339 15.46 -17.13 -0.77
N ARG A 340 15.54 -16.26 -1.79
CA ARG A 340 16.62 -15.30 -1.98
C ARG A 340 16.14 -13.85 -1.88
N GLY A 341 14.93 -13.61 -1.39
CA GLY A 341 14.25 -12.32 -1.48
C GLY A 341 13.57 -12.09 -2.83
N GLU A 342 12.91 -10.95 -2.97
CA GLU A 342 12.32 -10.42 -4.20
C GLU A 342 12.31 -8.90 -4.12
N ASN A 343 12.84 -8.21 -5.12
CA ASN A 343 12.82 -6.75 -5.20
C ASN A 343 12.14 -6.27 -6.50
N SER A 344 11.05 -6.92 -6.90
CA SER A 344 10.34 -6.61 -8.15
C SER A 344 9.68 -5.22 -8.13
N LEU A 345 9.48 -4.62 -6.94
CA LEU A 345 8.96 -3.26 -6.80
C LEU A 345 10.03 -2.16 -6.91
N CYS A 346 11.27 -2.44 -6.49
CA CYS A 346 12.38 -1.49 -6.41
C CYS A 346 12.73 -0.74 -7.72
N PRO A 347 12.62 -1.33 -8.94
CA PRO A 347 12.82 -0.54 -10.17
C PRO A 347 11.79 0.59 -10.35
N MET A 348 10.67 0.57 -9.61
CA MET A 348 9.54 1.47 -9.83
C MET A 348 9.35 2.50 -8.70
N THR A 349 9.53 2.14 -7.41
CA THR A 349 9.52 3.09 -6.27
C THR A 349 10.29 2.52 -5.06
N SER A 350 10.72 3.39 -4.14
CA SER A 350 11.54 3.04 -2.96
C SER A 350 10.74 2.61 -1.71
N ASP A 351 9.42 2.43 -1.78
CA ASP A 351 8.59 2.01 -0.63
C ASP A 351 8.47 0.47 -0.58
N PRO A 352 8.83 -0.22 0.53
CA PRO A 352 8.83 -1.69 0.62
C PRO A 352 7.41 -2.30 0.81
N GLU A 353 6.48 -2.01 -0.09
CA GLU A 353 5.11 -2.53 -0.06
C GLU A 353 4.86 -3.67 -1.07
N LEU A 354 3.67 -4.26 -1.03
CA LEU A 354 3.11 -5.02 -2.16
C LEU A 354 2.42 -3.98 -3.05
N ASN A 355 2.77 -3.93 -4.33
CA ASN A 355 2.16 -3.01 -5.26
C ASN A 355 1.42 -3.76 -6.38
N ALA A 356 0.50 -3.05 -7.01
CA ALA A 356 -0.22 -3.50 -8.18
C ALA A 356 -0.02 -2.48 -9.29
N GLU A 357 0.82 -2.81 -10.27
CA GLU A 357 1.01 -2.00 -11.46
C GLU A 357 -0.19 -2.20 -12.39
N VAL A 358 -0.86 -1.12 -12.79
CA VAL A 358 -2.10 -1.17 -13.57
C VAL A 358 -1.91 -0.49 -14.92
N VAL A 359 -2.14 -1.24 -16.00
CA VAL A 359 -2.24 -0.72 -17.36
C VAL A 359 -3.68 -0.89 -17.83
N ASP A 360 -4.27 0.21 -18.31
CA ASP A 360 -5.65 0.24 -18.77
C ASP A 360 -5.70 0.15 -20.28
N ASP A 361 -6.45 -0.83 -20.81
CA ASP A 361 -6.62 -1.00 -22.25
C ASP A 361 -7.55 0.10 -22.83
N GLU A 362 -8.33 0.80 -21.99
CA GLU A 362 -9.07 2.00 -22.38
C GLU A 362 -8.18 3.25 -22.31
N THR A 363 -8.20 4.05 -23.37
CA THR A 363 -7.38 5.26 -23.49
C THR A 363 -8.21 6.50 -23.79
N VAL A 364 -7.65 7.66 -23.47
CA VAL A 364 -8.20 8.99 -23.78
C VAL A 364 -7.09 9.92 -24.27
N GLU A 365 -7.44 10.91 -25.08
CA GLU A 365 -6.52 12.00 -25.45
C GLU A 365 -6.51 13.06 -24.36
N SER A 366 -5.32 13.49 -23.94
CA SER A 366 -5.17 14.60 -23.01
C SER A 366 -5.14 15.95 -23.76
N PRO A 367 -5.34 17.09 -23.06
CA PRO A 367 -5.34 18.42 -23.69
C PRO A 367 -4.04 18.79 -24.42
N GLU A 368 -2.90 18.25 -23.99
CA GLU A 368 -1.60 18.39 -24.63
C GLU A 368 -1.38 17.45 -25.83
N GLY A 369 -2.41 16.68 -26.23
CA GLY A 369 -2.41 15.85 -27.43
C GLY A 369 -1.64 14.53 -27.30
N VAL A 370 -1.56 13.97 -26.08
CA VAL A 370 -1.02 12.62 -25.86
C VAL A 370 -2.11 11.64 -25.45
N THR A 371 -2.04 10.42 -25.99
CA THR A 371 -2.94 9.34 -25.60
C THR A 371 -2.48 8.77 -24.26
N VAL A 372 -3.38 8.63 -23.29
CA VAL A 372 -3.07 8.08 -21.96
C VAL A 372 -4.11 7.06 -21.53
N GLY A 373 -3.75 6.16 -20.62
CA GLY A 373 -4.71 5.25 -19.99
C GLY A 373 -5.79 6.02 -19.22
N LYS A 374 -7.05 5.63 -19.41
CA LYS A 374 -8.22 6.33 -18.86
C LYS A 374 -8.26 6.28 -17.32
N LEU A 375 -8.15 5.09 -16.72
CA LEU A 375 -8.15 4.90 -15.27
C LEU A 375 -6.97 5.62 -14.57
N PRO A 376 -5.71 5.50 -15.04
CA PRO A 376 -4.60 6.25 -14.44
C PRO A 376 -4.73 7.78 -14.60
N ARG A 377 -5.35 8.28 -15.68
CA ARG A 377 -5.63 9.72 -15.84
C ARG A 377 -6.67 10.19 -14.83
N ASP A 378 -7.82 9.51 -14.77
CA ASP A 378 -8.90 9.81 -13.83
C ASP A 378 -8.41 9.85 -12.37
N PHE A 379 -7.60 8.87 -11.96
CA PHE A 379 -7.02 8.84 -10.62
C PHE A 379 -6.17 10.08 -10.33
N ARG A 380 -5.32 10.50 -11.28
CA ARG A 380 -4.46 11.68 -11.12
C ARG A 380 -5.28 12.97 -11.05
N ILE A 381 -6.29 13.14 -11.91
CA ILE A 381 -7.16 14.32 -11.88
C ILE A 381 -7.89 14.39 -10.53
N ARG A 382 -8.50 13.29 -10.08
CA ARG A 382 -9.18 13.27 -8.77
C ARG A 382 -8.22 13.54 -7.59
N LYS A 383 -6.94 13.20 -7.71
CA LYS A 383 -5.91 13.62 -6.74
C LYS A 383 -5.59 15.10 -6.79
N PHE A 384 -5.54 15.69 -7.99
CA PHE A 384 -5.38 17.13 -8.13
C PHE A 384 -6.61 17.88 -7.62
N VAL A 385 -7.82 17.35 -7.78
CA VAL A 385 -9.04 17.89 -7.16
C VAL A 385 -8.89 17.96 -5.64
N GLU A 386 -8.49 16.86 -4.99
CA GLU A 386 -8.25 16.81 -3.54
C GLU A 386 -7.18 17.83 -3.09
N MET A 387 -6.07 17.95 -3.84
CA MET A 387 -4.94 18.79 -3.48
C MET A 387 -5.15 20.28 -3.76
N THR A 388 -5.87 20.63 -4.83
CA THR A 388 -6.02 22.03 -5.30
C THR A 388 -7.36 22.64 -4.98
N GLY A 389 -8.39 21.83 -4.71
CA GLY A 389 -9.77 22.29 -4.54
C GLY A 389 -10.50 22.67 -5.84
N LEU A 390 -9.83 22.60 -6.99
CA LEU A 390 -10.44 22.84 -8.30
C LEU A 390 -11.36 21.70 -8.72
N SER A 391 -12.31 21.99 -9.63
CA SER A 391 -13.22 20.97 -10.14
C SER A 391 -12.50 19.98 -11.07
N TYR A 392 -13.11 18.80 -11.25
CA TYR A 392 -12.60 17.79 -12.17
C TYR A 392 -12.56 18.33 -13.59
N GLU A 393 -13.63 19.02 -14.02
CA GLU A 393 -13.76 19.55 -15.38
C GLU A 393 -12.70 20.61 -15.70
N GLU A 394 -12.38 21.48 -14.73
CA GLU A 394 -11.31 22.47 -14.88
C GLU A 394 -9.94 21.79 -15.06
N LEU A 395 -9.63 20.82 -14.21
CA LEU A 395 -8.35 20.11 -14.25
C LEU A 395 -8.23 19.17 -15.46
N ASP A 396 -9.31 18.55 -15.90
CA ASP A 396 -9.31 17.68 -17.09
C ASP A 396 -9.14 18.49 -18.38
N ALA A 397 -9.55 19.75 -18.40
CA ALA A 397 -9.35 20.66 -19.52
C ALA A 397 -7.92 21.24 -19.59
N MET A 398 -7.14 21.15 -18.50
CA MET A 398 -5.77 21.63 -18.43
C MET A 398 -4.77 20.60 -18.98
N THR A 399 -3.71 21.10 -19.63
CA THR A 399 -2.51 20.29 -19.86
C THR A 399 -1.89 19.88 -18.53
N PHE A 400 -1.08 18.81 -18.50
CA PHE A 400 -0.42 18.37 -17.27
C PHE A 400 0.39 19.48 -16.57
N ILE A 401 1.08 20.32 -17.33
CA ILE A 401 1.89 21.42 -16.78
C ILE A 401 1.01 22.51 -16.17
N GLU A 402 -0.10 22.88 -16.83
CA GLU A 402 -1.05 23.85 -16.28
C GLU A 402 -1.66 23.35 -14.98
N ALA A 403 -2.08 22.08 -14.94
CA ALA A 403 -2.59 21.44 -13.72
C ALA A 403 -1.52 21.40 -12.62
N ALA A 404 -0.26 21.05 -12.96
CA ALA A 404 0.84 21.01 -11.99
C ALA A 404 1.14 22.40 -11.39
N ASN A 405 1.04 23.46 -12.21
CA ASN A 405 1.20 24.84 -11.74
C ASN A 405 0.12 25.25 -10.72
N GLN A 406 -1.06 24.60 -10.72
CA GLN A 406 -2.10 24.85 -9.70
C GLN A 406 -1.68 24.40 -8.30
N LEU A 407 -0.77 23.43 -8.17
CA LEU A 407 -0.28 22.99 -6.86
C LEU A 407 0.47 24.11 -6.12
N ALA A 408 1.23 24.93 -6.85
CA ALA A 408 1.92 26.08 -6.27
C ALA A 408 0.95 27.18 -5.83
N LEU A 409 -0.13 27.39 -6.59
CA LEU A 409 -1.20 28.32 -6.22
C LEU A 409 -1.96 27.84 -4.98
N ALA A 410 -2.30 26.55 -4.94
CA ALA A 410 -2.92 25.94 -3.78
C ALA A 410 -2.04 26.04 -2.53
N ALA A 411 -0.74 25.74 -2.63
CA ALA A 411 0.20 25.87 -1.51
C ALA A 411 0.40 27.30 -0.98
N ALA A 412 0.00 28.32 -1.76
CA ALA A 412 0.00 29.72 -1.33
C ALA A 412 -1.34 30.17 -0.71
N ASP A 413 -2.38 29.35 -0.80
CA ASP A 413 -3.70 29.59 -0.26
C ASP A 413 -3.90 28.81 1.04
N GLU A 414 -4.01 29.54 2.15
CA GLU A 414 -4.20 28.99 3.51
C GLU A 414 -5.49 28.17 3.67
N SER A 415 -6.43 28.25 2.71
CA SER A 415 -7.65 27.45 2.72
C SER A 415 -7.47 26.03 2.17
N THR A 416 -6.33 25.73 1.54
CA THR A 416 -6.03 24.39 1.01
C THR A 416 -5.22 23.54 2.01
N ILE A 417 -5.00 22.28 1.65
CA ILE A 417 -4.25 21.31 2.46
C ILE A 417 -2.75 21.28 2.12
N LEU A 418 -2.30 22.10 1.17
CA LEU A 418 -0.91 22.14 0.75
C LEU A 418 -0.15 23.26 1.46
N GLU A 419 1.09 22.97 1.83
CA GLU A 419 2.03 23.95 2.37
C GLU A 419 3.35 23.84 1.61
N ASN A 420 4.07 24.95 1.48
CA ASN A 420 5.43 24.93 0.94
C ASN A 420 6.36 24.13 1.86
N LEU A 421 7.11 23.20 1.28
CA LEU A 421 8.09 22.41 2.03
C LEU A 421 9.32 23.26 2.36
N ASP A 422 9.27 23.96 3.49
CA ASP A 422 10.42 24.69 4.02
C ASP A 422 11.34 23.76 4.81
N ILE A 423 12.43 23.31 4.18
CA ILE A 423 13.46 22.51 4.86
C ILE A 423 14.19 23.40 5.88
N LYS A 424 13.77 23.33 7.13
CA LYS A 424 14.44 23.97 8.25
C LYS A 424 15.72 23.22 8.56
N HIS A 425 16.87 23.90 8.44
CA HIS A 425 18.14 23.31 8.85
C HIS A 425 18.11 23.05 10.35
N HIS A 426 18.23 21.79 10.75
CA HIS A 426 18.40 21.43 12.15
C HIS A 426 19.87 21.14 12.44
N ALA A 427 20.35 21.59 13.60
CA ALA A 427 21.73 21.38 14.00
C ALA A 427 22.14 19.90 13.97
N TYR A 428 21.24 18.94 14.20
CA TYR A 428 21.56 17.51 14.17
C TYR A 428 21.74 16.94 12.75
N PHE A 429 21.53 17.70 11.67
CA PHE A 429 21.70 17.19 10.30
C PHE A 429 23.15 16.77 10.03
N PHE A 430 24.16 17.38 10.66
CA PHE A 430 25.56 16.91 10.56
C PHE A 430 25.72 15.45 11.05
N ALA A 431 24.84 15.00 11.93
CA ALA A 431 24.88 13.64 12.46
C ALA A 431 24.22 12.63 11.52
N ILE A 432 23.37 13.05 10.56
CA ILE A 432 22.79 12.14 9.56
C ILE A 432 23.84 11.91 8.46
N THR A 433 24.81 11.06 8.78
CA THR A 433 25.87 10.63 7.86
C THR A 433 25.38 9.52 6.93
N ASP A 434 26.11 9.25 5.85
CA ASP A 434 25.86 8.08 4.99
C ASP A 434 25.85 6.77 5.78
N THR A 435 26.66 6.66 6.85
CA THR A 435 26.63 5.50 7.75
C THR A 435 25.27 5.34 8.42
N ILE A 436 24.68 6.42 8.91
CA ILE A 436 23.35 6.38 9.55
C ILE A 436 22.26 6.14 8.50
N ARG A 437 22.38 6.73 7.31
CA ARG A 437 21.49 6.44 6.18
C ARG A 437 21.53 4.95 5.81
N MET A 438 22.71 4.35 5.69
CA MET A 438 22.87 2.92 5.39
C MET A 438 22.31 1.98 6.48
N VAL A 439 22.16 2.45 7.72
CA VAL A 439 21.53 1.67 8.79
C VAL A 439 20.01 1.85 8.78
N SER A 440 19.53 3.08 8.58
CA SER A 440 18.11 3.42 8.65
C SER A 440 17.33 3.06 7.38
N ASP A 441 17.94 3.28 6.22
CA ASP A 441 17.39 3.07 4.89
C ASP A 441 18.51 2.59 3.95
N PRO A 442 19.06 1.38 4.19
CA PRO A 442 20.00 0.80 3.26
C PRO A 442 19.34 0.63 1.90
N GLN A 443 20.05 1.03 0.84
CA GLN A 443 19.71 0.56 -0.48
C GLN A 443 19.98 -0.95 -0.50
N ASP A 444 18.92 -1.73 -0.28
CA ASP A 444 18.94 -3.19 -0.12
C ASP A 444 19.28 -3.84 -1.47
N THR A 445 20.53 -3.66 -1.90
CA THR A 445 21.09 -4.29 -3.10
C THR A 445 21.44 -5.73 -2.75
N CYS A 446 20.73 -6.65 -3.37
CA CYS A 446 20.99 -8.06 -3.21
C CYS A 446 22.11 -8.46 -4.17
N ILE A 447 23.33 -8.59 -3.64
CA ILE A 447 24.46 -9.12 -4.41
C ILE A 447 24.34 -10.64 -4.42
N TYR A 448 23.87 -11.18 -5.54
CA TYR A 448 23.81 -12.60 -5.77
C TYR A 448 25.14 -13.04 -6.37
N SER A 449 25.95 -13.80 -5.62
CA SER A 449 27.13 -14.43 -6.22
C SER A 449 26.66 -15.51 -7.19
N SER A 450 27.17 -15.47 -8.42
CA SER A 450 27.05 -16.57 -9.37
C SER A 450 27.72 -17.80 -8.75
N LYS A 451 26.92 -18.82 -8.42
CA LYS A 451 27.43 -20.16 -8.12
C LYS A 451 27.28 -21.04 -9.32
#